data_AF-A0A642B531-F1
#
_entry.id   AF-A0A642B531-F1
#
_cell.length_a   1.000
_cell.length_b   1.000
_cell.length_c   1.000
_cell.angle_alpha   90.00
_cell.angle_beta   90.00
_cell.angle_gamma   90.00
#
_symmetry.space_group_name_H-M   'P 1'
#
loop_
_entity.id
_entity.type
_entity.pdbx_description
1 polymer ?
#
loop_
_entity_poly.entity_id
_entity_poly.type
_entity_poly.pdbx_seq_one_letter_code
_entity_poly.pdbx_strand_id
1 'polypeptide(L)'
;IHSLLIDSKQNLWIGLFLRGMNYYMPKENKTLSFNDGMGKNSSGFCIIEDETGKIWYGGPSGLFTLKKQNGSFQLKKVSALPVFCMLNLNDSIIWTGNRQNGIYQINKRTEEQTPLPQFSSSKLYMTYLYMDSQGNIWAGTNNDGLFVLNKKGEKLKSYSKKELGSNAIKGIIEDDQNTIWIGTDNGLCNIQPKSGLISRYTIADGLPTNQFNYSSVCKKPDGELFFGTINGMISFYPEQVRPVEPHFNIALTGVWSNNDVVSSSNPDALLPASISESDVMTLTHEQAQSIRIEYSGLNYQYKDKTQYAMKLEGIDKEWQFVGNQHQVRFSNLPTGDYTLKIKASNDGVNWDEKGQKELTIHVLPPWWLSIWAYLTYVCMVLCIIYLAYKYTKARLILLMRLKTEHEQRVNMEKMNQSKINFFTYVSHDLKTPLTLILSPLQRLIKQKQIDNN
;
A
#
# COMPACT_ATOMS: atom_id res chain seq x y z
N ILE A 1 25.39 30.22 5.70
CA ILE A 1 24.80 31.48 5.19
C ILE A 1 23.34 31.19 4.91
N HIS A 2 22.41 32.03 5.34
CA HIS A 2 20.97 31.81 5.15
C HIS A 2 20.34 32.75 4.11
N SER A 3 20.94 33.92 3.91
CA SER A 3 20.50 34.89 2.91
C SER A 3 21.69 35.69 2.37
N LEU A 4 21.58 36.11 1.12
CA LEU A 4 22.53 36.96 0.43
C LEU A 4 21.74 38.01 -0.35
N LEU A 5 22.23 39.24 -0.36
CA LEU A 5 21.69 40.32 -1.17
C LEU A 5 22.83 41.19 -1.68
N ILE A 6 22.88 41.41 -2.98
CA ILE A 6 23.71 42.47 -3.57
C ILE A 6 22.84 43.72 -3.62
N ASP A 7 23.27 44.78 -2.94
CA ASP A 7 22.53 46.04 -2.93
C ASP A 7 22.73 46.85 -4.22
N SER A 8 21.91 47.88 -4.39
CA SER A 8 21.98 48.85 -5.50
C SER A 8 23.35 49.52 -5.68
N LYS A 9 24.20 49.46 -4.65
CA LYS A 9 25.56 50.02 -4.62
C LYS A 9 26.64 48.96 -4.86
N GLN A 10 26.28 47.75 -5.27
CA GLN A 10 27.17 46.62 -5.53
C GLN A 10 27.95 46.14 -4.30
N ASN A 11 27.37 46.30 -3.10
CA ASN A 11 27.90 45.73 -1.87
C ASN A 11 27.08 44.51 -1.46
N LEU A 12 27.70 43.64 -0.67
CA LEU A 12 27.13 42.34 -0.34
C LEU A 12 26.64 42.32 1.10
N TRP A 13 25.36 42.06 1.28
CA TRP A 13 24.74 41.74 2.57
C TRP A 13 24.69 40.22 2.74
N ILE A 14 25.13 39.74 3.90
CA ILE A 14 25.29 38.33 4.23
C ILE A 14 24.55 38.03 5.53
N GLY A 15 23.48 37.25 5.46
CA GLY A 15 22.77 36.74 6.62
C GLY A 15 23.41 35.46 7.15
N LEU A 16 23.88 35.49 8.39
CA LEU A 16 24.55 34.38 9.05
C LEU A 16 23.67 33.74 10.12
N PHE A 17 23.95 32.47 10.42
CA PHE A 17 23.33 31.78 11.57
C PHE A 17 24.05 32.19 12.85
N LEU A 18 23.30 32.60 13.88
CA LEU A 18 23.79 33.01 15.21
C LEU A 18 24.81 34.17 15.21
N ARG A 19 25.03 34.83 14.07
CA ARG A 19 25.99 35.93 13.90
C ARG A 19 25.38 37.16 13.23
N GLY A 20 24.06 37.24 13.20
CA GLY A 20 23.33 38.37 12.62
C GLY A 20 23.61 38.54 11.13
N MET A 21 23.93 39.78 10.76
CA MET A 21 24.13 40.19 9.37
C MET A 21 25.48 40.86 9.18
N ASN A 22 26.17 40.54 8.09
CA ASN A 22 27.39 41.20 7.68
C ASN A 22 27.15 42.02 6.41
N TYR A 23 27.84 43.14 6.31
CA TYR A 23 27.89 44.00 5.15
C TYR A 23 29.31 44.09 4.64
N TYR A 24 29.56 43.45 3.51
CA TYR A 24 30.86 43.41 2.85
C TYR A 24 30.88 44.43 1.72
N MET A 25 31.88 45.31 1.75
CA MET A 25 32.16 46.32 0.74
C MET A 25 33.37 45.86 -0.08
N PRO A 26 33.17 45.28 -1.29
CA PRO A 26 34.27 44.68 -2.05
C PRO A 26 35.36 45.68 -2.42
N LYS A 27 34.98 46.91 -2.76
CA LYS A 27 35.92 47.99 -3.16
C LYS A 27 36.85 48.41 -2.03
N GLU A 28 36.37 48.37 -0.79
CA GLU A 28 37.13 48.74 0.40
C GLU A 28 37.77 47.53 1.09
N ASN A 29 37.46 46.31 0.61
CA ASN A 29 37.71 45.03 1.26
C ASN A 29 37.39 45.05 2.77
N LYS A 30 36.24 45.66 3.11
CA LYS A 30 35.85 45.92 4.49
C LYS A 30 34.52 45.27 4.79
N THR A 31 34.44 44.61 5.95
CA THR A 31 33.21 44.00 6.45
C THR A 31 32.75 44.71 7.70
N LEU A 32 31.51 45.19 7.71
CA LEU A 32 30.82 45.64 8.90
C LEU A 32 29.91 44.51 9.39
N SER A 33 29.97 44.19 10.68
CA SER A 33 29.10 43.17 11.27
C SER A 33 28.03 43.85 12.12
N PHE A 34 26.78 43.53 11.84
CA PHE A 34 25.61 43.95 12.59
C PHE A 34 25.13 42.76 13.42
N ASN A 35 25.62 42.71 14.66
CA ASN A 35 25.03 41.88 15.69
C ASN A 35 24.18 42.79 16.57
N ASP A 36 22.90 42.48 16.69
CA ASP A 36 21.84 43.38 17.19
C ASP A 36 21.99 43.81 18.66
N GLY A 37 23.11 43.56 19.35
CA GLY A 37 23.23 43.70 20.80
C GLY A 37 22.29 42.76 21.58
N MET A 38 21.55 41.86 20.90
CA MET A 38 20.44 41.06 21.45
C MET A 38 20.81 39.63 21.85
N GLY A 39 22.02 39.42 22.38
CA GLY A 39 22.46 38.10 22.85
C GLY A 39 22.86 37.13 21.73
N LYS A 40 23.39 35.96 22.11
CA LYS A 40 24.15 35.00 21.28
C LYS A 40 23.40 34.37 20.07
N ASN A 41 22.18 34.81 19.73
CA ASN A 41 21.27 34.06 18.84
C ASN A 41 20.69 34.83 17.62
N SER A 42 21.15 36.05 17.29
CA SER A 42 20.63 36.75 16.09
C SER A 42 21.02 36.03 14.79
N SER A 43 20.07 35.83 13.87
CA SER A 43 20.29 35.10 12.62
C SER A 43 19.58 35.76 11.44
N GLY A 44 20.31 35.96 10.34
CA GLY A 44 19.79 36.60 9.12
C GLY A 44 19.21 35.63 8.12
N PHE A 45 17.91 35.34 8.24
CA PHE A 45 17.25 34.38 7.36
C PHE A 45 16.78 34.98 6.04
N CYS A 46 16.50 36.29 6.01
CA CYS A 46 16.06 36.98 4.81
C CYS A 46 16.47 38.45 4.85
N ILE A 47 16.87 38.96 3.68
CA ILE A 47 17.35 40.34 3.50
C ILE A 47 16.78 40.84 2.17
N ILE A 48 16.19 42.03 2.17
CA ILE A 48 15.75 42.72 0.95
C ILE A 48 16.11 44.20 1.02
N GLU A 49 16.32 44.82 -0.13
CA GLU A 49 16.43 46.27 -0.29
C GLU A 49 15.12 46.80 -0.86
N ASP A 50 14.59 47.87 -0.26
CA ASP A 50 13.45 48.59 -0.83
C ASP A 50 13.90 49.68 -1.82
N GLU A 51 12.94 50.29 -2.51
CA GLU A 51 13.17 51.28 -3.56
C GLU A 51 13.83 52.57 -3.03
N THR A 52 13.82 52.77 -1.71
CA THR A 52 14.49 53.91 -1.05
C THR A 52 15.94 53.61 -0.66
N GLY A 53 16.42 52.39 -0.91
CA GLY A 53 17.72 51.90 -0.49
C GLY A 53 17.79 51.58 1.01
N LYS A 54 16.63 51.39 1.68
CA LYS A 54 16.56 50.93 3.07
C LYS A 54 16.56 49.40 3.06
N ILE A 55 17.40 48.84 3.92
CA ILE A 55 17.58 47.39 4.03
C ILE A 55 16.64 46.86 5.09
N TRP A 56 15.90 45.81 4.74
CA TRP A 56 15.05 45.06 5.65
C TRP A 56 15.70 43.71 5.94
N TYR A 57 15.73 43.35 7.20
CA TYR A 57 16.39 42.14 7.71
C TYR A 57 15.45 41.38 8.64
N GLY A 58 15.22 40.10 8.35
CA GLY A 58 14.33 39.23 9.11
C GLY A 58 15.04 38.01 9.69
N GLY A 59 14.67 37.67 10.93
CA GLY A 59 15.16 36.47 11.60
C GLY A 59 14.30 36.05 12.79
N PRO A 60 14.77 35.08 13.60
CA PRO A 60 14.10 34.62 14.82
C PRO A 60 13.83 35.73 15.83
N SER A 61 14.69 36.75 15.85
CA SER A 61 14.61 37.88 16.80
C SER A 61 13.63 38.98 16.38
N GLY A 62 13.05 38.87 15.19
CA GLY A 62 12.09 39.84 14.66
C GLY A 62 12.44 40.36 13.27
N LEU A 63 11.83 41.49 12.94
CA LEU A 63 12.10 42.28 11.74
C LEU A 63 12.81 43.58 12.11
N PHE A 64 13.85 43.91 11.35
CA PHE A 64 14.66 45.09 11.55
C PHE A 64 14.85 45.83 10.23
N THR A 65 15.19 47.10 10.35
CA THR A 65 15.56 47.93 9.23
C THR A 65 16.89 48.61 9.48
N LEU A 66 17.66 48.79 8.41
CA LEU A 66 18.88 49.58 8.41
C LEU A 66 18.79 50.67 7.35
N LYS A 67 19.12 51.89 7.78
CA LYS A 67 19.31 53.04 6.91
C LYS A 67 20.67 53.66 7.20
N LYS A 68 21.41 54.00 6.14
CA LYS A 68 22.65 54.76 6.28
C LYS A 68 22.30 56.23 6.54
N GLN A 69 22.71 56.76 7.68
CA GLN A 69 22.56 58.17 8.05
C GLN A 69 23.92 58.69 8.55
N ASN A 70 24.38 59.82 7.99
CA ASN A 70 25.64 60.48 8.35
C ASN A 70 26.86 59.54 8.37
N GLY A 71 26.96 58.63 7.39
CA GLY A 71 28.09 57.69 7.28
C GLY A 71 27.99 56.46 8.19
N SER A 72 27.04 56.41 9.13
CA SER A 72 26.78 55.28 10.02
C SER A 72 25.48 54.55 9.65
N PHE A 73 25.37 53.27 9.97
CA PHE A 73 24.12 52.52 9.81
C PHE A 73 23.33 52.57 11.12
N GLN A 74 22.07 52.99 11.04
CA GLN A 74 21.14 52.92 12.17
C GLN A 74 20.27 51.68 12.05
N LEU A 75 20.39 50.78 13.02
CA LEU A 75 19.56 49.59 13.16
C LEU A 75 18.30 49.94 13.97
N LYS A 76 17.12 49.68 13.41
CA LYS A 76 15.83 49.87 14.08
C LYS A 76 15.03 48.58 14.08
N LYS A 77 14.59 48.12 15.25
CA LYS A 77 13.63 47.01 15.37
C LYS A 77 12.24 47.50 14.98
N VAL A 78 11.65 46.87 13.96
CA VAL A 78 10.30 47.16 13.47
C VAL A 78 9.28 46.28 14.19
N SER A 79 9.60 45.00 14.39
CA SER A 79 8.70 44.06 15.05
C SER A 79 9.45 42.97 15.79
N ALA A 80 8.83 42.42 16.83
CA ALA A 80 9.31 41.24 17.54
C ALA A 80 8.86 39.93 16.87
N LEU A 81 7.94 39.95 15.90
CA LEU A 81 7.48 38.75 15.21
C LEU A 81 8.60 38.15 14.36
N PRO A 82 8.91 36.85 14.51
CA PRO A 82 9.94 36.18 13.72
C PRO A 82 9.62 36.19 12.22
N VAL A 83 10.62 36.53 11.40
CA VAL A 83 10.49 36.58 9.94
C VAL A 83 11.55 35.69 9.30
N PHE A 84 11.12 34.81 8.39
CA PHE A 84 12.00 33.81 7.78
C PHE A 84 12.07 33.88 6.26
N CYS A 85 11.06 34.47 5.62
CA CYS A 85 11.12 34.84 4.20
C CYS A 85 10.41 36.19 4.01
N MET A 86 10.83 36.93 2.97
CA MET A 86 10.26 38.22 2.62
C MET A 86 10.10 38.33 1.12
N LEU A 87 9.06 39.06 0.71
CA LEU A 87 8.80 39.41 -0.67
C LEU A 87 8.45 40.90 -0.73
N ASN A 88 9.18 41.65 -1.54
CA ASN A 88 8.83 43.02 -1.85
C ASN A 88 7.65 43.00 -2.86
N LEU A 89 6.44 43.35 -2.40
CA LEU A 89 5.23 43.26 -3.23
C LEU A 89 5.11 44.47 -4.17
N ASN A 90 5.40 45.67 -3.65
CA ASN A 90 5.38 46.95 -4.35
C ASN A 90 6.02 48.03 -3.45
N ASP A 91 6.13 49.27 -3.93
CA ASP A 91 6.70 50.44 -3.25
C ASP A 91 6.16 50.74 -1.84
N SER A 92 5.01 50.17 -1.45
CA SER A 92 4.38 50.39 -0.14
C SER A 92 4.32 49.16 0.75
N ILE A 93 4.38 47.95 0.19
CA ILE A 93 4.05 46.71 0.91
C ILE A 93 5.17 45.68 0.78
N ILE A 94 5.54 45.11 1.92
CA ILE A 94 6.37 43.90 2.03
C ILE A 94 5.52 42.79 2.60
N TRP A 95 5.59 41.60 2.02
CA TRP A 95 5.04 40.40 2.63
C TRP A 95 6.13 39.64 3.37
N THR A 96 5.79 39.15 4.55
CA THR A 96 6.71 38.40 5.41
C THR A 96 6.08 37.06 5.78
N GLY A 97 6.86 36.00 5.67
CA GLY A 97 6.47 34.68 6.12
C GLY A 97 7.14 34.34 7.45
N ASN A 98 6.37 33.74 8.33
CA ASN A 98 6.83 33.27 9.63
C ASN A 98 6.69 31.73 9.73
N ARG A 99 7.07 31.17 10.89
CA ARG A 99 7.02 29.71 11.13
C ARG A 99 5.83 29.25 11.98
N GLN A 100 4.93 30.15 12.36
CA GLN A 100 3.89 29.88 13.37
C GLN A 100 2.50 30.44 13.03
N ASN A 101 2.44 31.52 12.26
CA ASN A 101 1.27 32.35 11.99
C ASN A 101 1.15 32.74 10.49
N GLY A 102 1.71 31.94 9.57
CA GLY A 102 1.61 32.15 8.12
C GLY A 102 2.27 33.43 7.58
N ILE A 103 1.48 34.26 6.90
CA ILE A 103 1.95 35.44 6.13
C ILE A 103 1.38 36.74 6.71
N TYR A 104 2.24 37.74 6.84
CA TYR A 104 1.90 39.10 7.26
C TYR A 104 2.24 40.08 6.13
N GLN A 105 1.47 41.16 6.05
CA GLN A 105 1.82 42.31 5.22
C GLN A 105 2.33 43.45 6.11
N ILE A 106 3.31 44.18 5.59
CA ILE A 106 3.97 45.28 6.28
C ILE A 106 3.89 46.51 5.40
N ASN A 107 3.35 47.58 5.93
CA ASN A 107 3.40 48.88 5.28
C ASN A 107 4.80 49.50 5.49
N LYS A 108 5.55 49.74 4.42
CA LYS A 108 6.93 50.25 4.48
C LYS A 108 7.05 51.62 5.17
N ARG A 109 6.00 52.44 5.10
CA ARG A 109 5.98 53.81 5.66
C ARG A 109 5.56 53.83 7.13
N THR A 110 4.44 53.19 7.46
CA THR A 110 3.94 53.16 8.85
C THR A 110 4.64 52.10 9.69
N GLU A 111 5.32 51.15 9.05
CA GLU A 111 5.95 49.97 9.67
C GLU A 111 4.93 49.07 10.40
N GLU A 112 3.64 49.29 10.14
CA GLU A 112 2.53 48.53 10.70
C GLU A 112 2.44 47.15 10.03
N GLN A 113 2.19 46.14 10.87
CA GLN A 113 2.06 44.76 10.44
C GLN A 113 0.60 44.32 10.57
N THR A 114 0.05 43.76 9.51
CA THR A 114 -1.29 43.18 9.53
C THR A 114 -1.24 41.75 8.99
N PRO A 115 -1.90 40.78 9.65
CA PRO A 115 -1.90 39.41 9.18
C PRO A 115 -2.77 39.26 7.93
N LEU A 116 -2.39 38.38 7.00
CA LEU A 116 -3.29 37.99 5.90
C LEU A 116 -4.37 37.02 6.45
N PRO A 117 -5.67 37.35 6.37
CA PRO A 117 -6.72 36.58 7.04
C PRO A 117 -6.76 35.09 6.70
N GLN A 118 -6.43 34.70 5.46
CA GLN A 118 -6.43 33.29 5.04
C GLN A 118 -5.30 32.47 5.68
N PHE A 119 -4.26 33.12 6.20
CA PHE A 119 -3.02 32.49 6.69
C PHE A 119 -2.75 32.77 8.18
N SER A 120 -3.59 33.59 8.83
CA SER A 120 -3.37 34.11 10.18
C SER A 120 -3.62 33.09 11.30
N SER A 121 -4.41 32.04 11.03
CA SER A 121 -4.80 31.00 11.98
C SER A 121 -4.21 29.62 11.68
N SER A 122 -3.60 29.47 10.51
CA SER A 122 -2.97 28.24 10.07
C SER A 122 -1.55 28.17 10.63
N LYS A 123 -1.21 27.11 11.37
CA LYS A 123 0.15 26.84 11.87
C LYS A 123 1.12 26.46 10.73
N LEU A 124 1.16 27.30 9.70
CA LEU A 124 1.95 27.10 8.50
C LEU A 124 3.37 27.60 8.76
N TYR A 125 4.30 26.75 8.34
CA TYR A 125 5.70 27.07 8.40
C TYR A 125 6.12 27.61 7.03
N MET A 126 6.11 28.92 6.85
CA MET A 126 6.52 29.56 5.60
C MET A 126 8.03 29.46 5.43
N THR A 127 8.46 28.96 4.27
CA THR A 127 9.88 28.82 3.92
C THR A 127 10.30 29.75 2.81
N TYR A 128 9.39 30.07 1.89
CA TYR A 128 9.71 30.86 0.71
C TYR A 128 8.51 31.65 0.19
N LEU A 129 8.76 32.84 -0.34
CA LEU A 129 7.79 33.67 -1.05
C LEU A 129 8.44 34.17 -2.34
N TYR A 130 7.76 34.00 -3.46
CA TYR A 130 8.26 34.40 -4.77
C TYR A 130 7.13 34.98 -5.60
N MET A 131 7.37 36.09 -6.31
CA MET A 131 6.40 36.65 -7.25
C MET A 131 6.81 36.29 -8.67
N ASP A 132 5.89 35.69 -9.43
CA ASP A 132 6.10 35.44 -10.85
C ASP A 132 5.86 36.70 -11.70
N SER A 133 6.25 36.63 -12.98
CA SER A 133 6.09 37.67 -14.00
C SER A 133 4.64 38.10 -14.23
N GLN A 134 3.68 37.23 -13.90
CA GLN A 134 2.23 37.47 -14.02
C GLN A 134 1.64 38.12 -12.75
N GLY A 135 2.45 38.28 -11.69
CA GLY A 135 2.06 38.88 -10.44
C GLY A 135 1.37 37.93 -9.45
N ASN A 136 1.41 36.62 -9.68
CA ASN A 136 1.01 35.64 -8.69
C ASN A 136 2.14 35.45 -7.66
N ILE A 137 1.76 35.23 -6.41
CA ILE A 137 2.70 34.92 -5.34
C ILE A 137 2.70 33.42 -5.08
N TRP A 138 3.85 32.81 -5.26
CA TRP A 138 4.15 31.42 -4.94
C TRP A 138 4.68 31.35 -3.52
N ALA A 139 3.91 30.72 -2.64
CA ALA A 139 4.14 30.63 -1.22
C ALA A 139 4.47 29.19 -0.82
N GLY A 140 5.75 28.93 -0.58
CA GLY A 140 6.28 27.62 -0.18
C GLY A 140 6.23 27.41 1.32
N THR A 141 5.86 26.20 1.73
CA THR A 141 5.84 25.80 3.14
C THR A 141 6.81 24.67 3.44
N ASN A 142 7.08 24.44 4.72
CA ASN A 142 7.94 23.33 5.12
C ASN A 142 7.26 21.96 5.05
N ASN A 143 5.95 21.85 5.23
CA ASN A 143 5.25 20.56 5.34
C ASN A 143 3.81 20.55 4.80
N ASP A 144 3.30 21.67 4.29
CA ASP A 144 1.91 21.82 3.85
C ASP A 144 1.80 22.00 2.33
N GLY A 145 2.92 21.90 1.60
CA GLY A 145 3.00 22.03 0.16
C GLY A 145 3.22 23.47 -0.31
N LEU A 146 2.70 23.77 -1.48
CA LEU A 146 2.87 25.04 -2.19
C LEU A 146 1.51 25.69 -2.43
N PHE A 147 1.42 26.98 -2.16
CA PHE A 147 0.23 27.79 -2.44
C PHE A 147 0.52 28.83 -3.51
N VAL A 148 -0.45 29.06 -4.41
CA VAL A 148 -0.44 30.16 -5.36
C VAL A 148 -1.47 31.17 -4.92
N LEU A 149 -1.05 32.41 -4.72
CA LEU A 149 -1.86 33.51 -4.19
C LEU A 149 -1.92 34.65 -5.22
N ASN A 150 -2.99 35.43 -5.20
CA ASN A 150 -2.98 36.73 -5.88
C ASN A 150 -2.38 37.82 -4.97
N LYS A 151 -2.23 39.04 -5.51
CA LYS A 151 -1.70 40.21 -4.76
C LYS A 151 -2.54 40.64 -3.55
N LYS A 152 -3.78 40.18 -3.44
CA LYS A 152 -4.65 40.42 -2.27
C LYS A 152 -4.48 39.36 -1.18
N GLY A 153 -3.70 38.31 -1.43
CA GLY A 153 -3.51 37.20 -0.50
C GLY A 153 -4.58 36.11 -0.60
N GLU A 154 -5.37 36.09 -1.68
CA GLU A 154 -6.38 35.06 -1.89
C GLU A 154 -5.74 33.82 -2.52
N LYS A 155 -6.00 32.64 -1.96
CA LYS A 155 -5.51 31.36 -2.48
C LYS A 155 -6.19 31.02 -3.82
N LEU A 156 -5.39 30.97 -4.88
CA LEU A 156 -5.81 30.58 -6.23
C LEU A 156 -5.68 29.07 -6.44
N LYS A 157 -4.56 28.47 -6.00
CA LYS A 157 -4.27 27.04 -6.19
C LYS A 157 -3.37 26.51 -5.08
N SER A 158 -3.37 25.19 -4.88
CA SER A 158 -2.45 24.50 -3.98
C SER A 158 -1.92 23.23 -4.62
N TYR A 159 -0.66 22.90 -4.33
CA TYR A 159 0.00 21.67 -4.75
C TYR A 159 0.54 20.94 -3.52
N SER A 160 0.35 19.62 -3.48
CA SER A 160 0.70 18.77 -2.35
C SER A 160 1.79 17.77 -2.74
N LYS A 161 2.13 16.88 -1.81
CA LYS A 161 3.04 15.76 -2.01
C LYS A 161 2.62 14.87 -3.17
N LYS A 162 1.32 14.77 -3.47
CA LYS A 162 0.82 13.98 -4.59
C LYS A 162 1.37 14.49 -5.92
N GLU A 163 1.41 15.81 -6.09
CA GLU A 163 1.88 16.45 -7.32
C GLU A 163 3.39 16.71 -7.32
N LEU A 164 3.95 17.10 -6.17
CA LEU A 164 5.34 17.56 -6.05
C LEU A 164 6.31 16.50 -5.54
N GLY A 165 5.83 15.33 -5.12
CA GLY A 165 6.63 14.30 -4.45
C GLY A 165 7.06 14.64 -3.02
N SER A 166 6.90 15.90 -2.58
CA SER A 166 7.12 16.38 -1.21
C SER A 166 6.29 17.62 -0.91
N ASN A 167 5.85 17.78 0.34
CA ASN A 167 5.23 19.01 0.81
C ASN A 167 6.25 20.08 1.28
N ALA A 168 7.54 19.73 1.31
CA ALA A 168 8.59 20.57 1.85
C ALA A 168 9.27 21.36 0.74
N ILE A 169 8.90 22.64 0.61
CA ILE A 169 9.38 23.55 -0.42
C ILE A 169 10.62 24.29 0.09
N LYS A 170 11.71 24.24 -0.69
CA LYS A 170 13.04 24.74 -0.31
C LYS A 170 13.47 25.96 -1.13
N GLY A 171 13.02 26.08 -2.37
CA GLY A 171 13.27 27.24 -3.23
C GLY A 171 12.31 27.29 -4.40
N ILE A 172 12.04 28.50 -4.91
CA ILE A 172 11.12 28.77 -6.02
C ILE A 172 11.76 29.82 -6.92
N ILE A 173 11.74 29.61 -8.24
CA ILE A 173 12.18 30.60 -9.23
C ILE A 173 11.47 30.39 -10.57
N GLU A 174 11.28 31.45 -11.34
CA GLU A 174 10.72 31.41 -12.70
C GLU A 174 11.82 31.48 -13.76
N ASP A 175 11.73 30.62 -14.78
CA ASP A 175 12.58 30.69 -15.98
C ASP A 175 12.10 31.74 -16.98
N ASP A 176 12.80 31.89 -18.11
CA ASP A 176 12.42 32.87 -19.15
C ASP A 176 11.17 32.46 -19.96
N GLN A 177 10.71 31.22 -19.81
CA GLN A 177 9.53 30.67 -20.45
C GLN A 177 8.29 30.73 -19.55
N ASN A 178 8.38 31.37 -18.38
CA ASN A 178 7.34 31.47 -17.34
C ASN A 178 6.98 30.12 -16.69
N THR A 179 7.91 29.17 -16.69
CA THR A 179 7.80 27.92 -15.92
C THR A 179 8.41 28.14 -14.55
N ILE A 180 7.70 27.66 -13.53
CA ILE A 180 8.12 27.77 -12.13
C ILE A 180 8.89 26.53 -11.74
N TRP A 181 10.15 26.71 -11.37
CA TRP A 181 11.05 25.67 -10.88
C TRP A 181 11.10 25.68 -9.36
N ILE A 182 10.99 24.50 -8.78
CA ILE A 182 10.76 24.32 -7.35
C ILE A 182 11.69 23.24 -6.82
N GLY A 183 12.60 23.64 -5.92
CA GLY A 183 13.41 22.69 -5.16
C GLY A 183 12.60 22.19 -3.97
N THR A 184 12.50 20.86 -3.83
CA THR A 184 11.78 20.22 -2.71
C THR A 184 12.72 19.36 -1.86
N ASP A 185 12.20 18.76 -0.79
CA ASP A 185 12.95 17.76 -0.03
C ASP A 185 13.06 16.40 -0.77
N ASN A 186 12.33 16.21 -1.87
CA ASN A 186 12.30 14.97 -2.65
C ASN A 186 12.33 15.20 -4.17
N GLY A 187 13.26 16.04 -4.65
CA GLY A 187 13.51 16.29 -6.06
C GLY A 187 13.22 17.72 -6.49
N LEU A 188 13.46 17.97 -7.77
CA LEU A 188 13.20 19.24 -8.45
C LEU A 188 11.90 19.09 -9.23
N CYS A 189 10.99 20.06 -9.13
CA CYS A 189 9.76 20.08 -9.89
C CYS A 189 9.72 21.31 -10.79
N ASN A 190 9.14 21.18 -11.97
CA ASN A 190 8.75 22.32 -12.78
C ASN A 190 7.22 22.34 -12.91
N ILE A 191 6.64 23.54 -12.92
CA ILE A 191 5.20 23.75 -13.08
C ILE A 191 5.01 24.78 -14.18
N GLN A 192 4.32 24.39 -15.24
CA GLN A 192 3.89 25.31 -16.28
C GLN A 192 2.53 25.90 -15.88
N PRO A 193 2.43 27.19 -15.50
CA PRO A 193 1.19 27.75 -14.94
C PRO A 193 0.01 27.71 -15.93
N LYS A 194 0.29 27.85 -17.24
CA LYS A 194 -0.74 27.88 -18.30
C LYS A 194 -1.35 26.51 -18.59
N SER A 195 -0.52 25.47 -18.73
CA SER A 195 -0.98 24.11 -19.03
C SER A 195 -1.33 23.32 -17.77
N GLY A 196 -0.79 23.72 -16.62
CA GLY A 196 -0.86 22.95 -15.38
C GLY A 196 0.00 21.70 -15.38
N LEU A 197 0.84 21.49 -16.41
CA LEU A 197 1.76 20.36 -16.48
C LEU A 197 2.82 20.48 -15.40
N ILE A 198 3.07 19.37 -14.71
CA ILE A 198 4.07 19.26 -13.65
C ILE A 198 5.03 18.14 -14.04
N SER A 199 6.31 18.46 -14.09
CA SER A 199 7.37 17.46 -14.28
C SER A 199 8.23 17.39 -13.04
N ARG A 200 8.65 16.18 -12.67
CA ARG A 200 9.50 15.93 -11.50
C ARG A 200 10.79 15.26 -11.93
N TYR A 201 11.88 15.72 -11.35
CA TYR A 201 13.23 15.23 -11.58
C TYR A 201 13.84 14.78 -10.26
N THR A 202 14.49 13.63 -10.29
CA THR A 202 15.09 12.97 -9.13
C THR A 202 16.54 12.58 -9.44
N ILE A 203 17.21 11.88 -8.54
CA ILE A 203 18.53 11.32 -8.84
C ILE A 203 18.51 10.37 -10.05
N ALA A 204 17.35 9.78 -10.35
CA ALA A 204 17.17 8.93 -11.51
C ALA A 204 17.33 9.71 -12.83
N ASP A 205 17.12 11.03 -12.79
CA ASP A 205 17.23 11.94 -13.93
C ASP A 205 18.55 12.72 -13.94
N GLY A 206 19.50 12.35 -13.07
CA GLY A 206 20.83 12.94 -13.00
C GLY A 206 21.06 13.92 -11.86
N LEU A 207 20.09 14.13 -10.96
CA LEU A 207 20.34 14.92 -9.75
C LEU A 207 21.36 14.22 -8.82
N PRO A 208 22.27 14.95 -8.16
CA PRO A 208 23.23 14.35 -7.21
C PRO A 208 22.54 13.85 -5.93
N THR A 209 21.43 14.49 -5.55
CA THR A 209 20.57 14.11 -4.42
C THR A 209 19.17 14.66 -4.64
N ASN A 210 18.16 14.06 -4.01
CA ASN A 210 16.79 14.56 -4.06
C ASN A 210 16.56 15.75 -3.10
N GLN A 211 17.41 15.93 -2.09
CA GLN A 211 17.15 16.90 -1.02
C GLN A 211 17.77 18.26 -1.33
N PHE A 212 16.91 19.24 -1.64
CA PHE A 212 17.31 20.64 -1.84
C PHE A 212 17.46 21.39 -0.52
N ASN A 213 18.22 22.49 -0.54
CA ASN A 213 18.46 23.32 0.62
C ASN A 213 17.63 24.61 0.59
N TYR A 214 17.29 25.15 1.77
CA TYR A 214 16.45 26.34 1.89
C TYR A 214 17.10 27.56 1.23
N SER A 215 16.29 28.35 0.54
CA SER A 215 16.67 29.64 -0.07
C SER A 215 17.93 29.57 -0.95
N SER A 216 18.21 28.39 -1.49
CA SER A 216 19.40 28.11 -2.28
C SER A 216 19.04 28.04 -3.76
N VAL A 217 18.58 29.14 -4.31
CA VAL A 217 18.17 29.24 -5.72
C VAL A 217 18.65 30.56 -6.32
N CYS A 218 19.13 30.52 -7.56
CA CYS A 218 19.57 31.71 -8.30
C CYS A 218 19.32 31.51 -9.80
N LYS A 219 19.03 32.59 -10.51
CA LYS A 219 18.94 32.64 -11.97
C LYS A 219 19.95 33.65 -12.47
N LYS A 220 20.79 33.23 -13.41
CA LYS A 220 21.71 34.14 -14.11
C LYS A 220 20.99 34.90 -15.23
N PRO A 221 21.55 36.03 -15.69
CA PRO A 221 21.00 36.79 -16.82
C PRO A 221 20.93 36.02 -18.15
N ASP A 222 21.72 34.96 -18.31
CA ASP A 222 21.71 34.09 -19.49
C ASP A 222 20.66 32.97 -19.41
N GLY A 223 19.82 32.95 -18.37
CA GLY A 223 18.74 31.98 -18.19
C GLY A 223 19.14 30.72 -17.40
N GLU A 224 20.42 30.52 -17.11
CA GLU A 224 20.90 29.36 -16.34
C GLU A 224 20.37 29.42 -14.90
N LEU A 225 19.76 28.32 -14.44
CA LEU A 225 19.26 28.18 -13.08
C LEU A 225 20.25 27.41 -12.22
N PHE A 226 20.41 27.86 -10.99
CA PHE A 226 21.21 27.20 -9.95
C PHE A 226 20.31 26.83 -8.79
N PHE A 227 20.48 25.60 -8.30
CA PHE A 227 19.84 25.14 -7.08
C PHE A 227 20.86 24.46 -6.17
N GLY A 228 20.88 24.86 -4.89
CA GLY A 228 21.68 24.24 -3.85
C GLY A 228 20.98 23.01 -3.28
N THR A 229 21.77 21.97 -3.06
CA THR A 229 21.35 20.71 -2.44
C THR A 229 22.10 20.51 -1.13
N ILE A 230 21.76 19.44 -0.39
CA ILE A 230 22.57 19.04 0.77
C ILE A 230 23.97 18.51 0.37
N ASN A 231 24.17 18.18 -0.91
CA ASN A 231 25.41 17.59 -1.43
C ASN A 231 25.92 18.37 -2.65
N GLY A 232 26.16 19.67 -2.48
CA GLY A 232 26.63 20.57 -3.54
C GLY A 232 25.50 21.33 -4.21
N MET A 233 25.65 21.64 -5.50
CA MET A 233 24.68 22.40 -6.28
C MET A 233 24.51 21.78 -7.66
N ILE A 234 23.38 22.07 -8.29
CA ILE A 234 23.12 21.79 -9.70
C ILE A 234 23.00 23.10 -10.46
N SER A 235 23.35 23.06 -11.75
CA SER A 235 22.97 24.08 -12.71
C SER A 235 22.45 23.46 -13.99
N PHE A 236 21.52 24.14 -14.63
CA PHE A 236 20.95 23.70 -15.89
C PHE A 236 20.27 24.87 -16.62
N TYR A 237 20.15 24.72 -17.93
CA TYR A 237 19.36 25.59 -18.79
C TYR A 237 17.97 24.97 -18.99
N PRO A 238 16.88 25.62 -18.53
CA PRO A 238 15.52 25.09 -18.62
C PRO A 238 15.11 24.63 -20.02
N GLU A 239 15.53 25.35 -21.06
CA GLU A 239 15.26 25.05 -22.46
C GLU A 239 15.96 23.79 -22.99
N GLN A 240 17.00 23.33 -22.30
CA GLN A 240 17.72 22.09 -22.65
C GLN A 240 17.11 20.86 -21.95
N VAL A 241 16.24 21.07 -20.95
CA VAL A 241 15.57 19.98 -20.24
C VAL A 241 14.47 19.42 -21.12
N ARG A 242 14.70 18.20 -21.63
CA ARG A 242 13.73 17.50 -22.46
C ARG A 242 12.83 16.63 -21.57
N PRO A 243 11.50 16.73 -21.68
CA PRO A 243 10.62 15.77 -21.05
C PRO A 243 10.83 14.41 -21.71
N VAL A 244 11.17 13.40 -20.91
CA VAL A 244 11.22 12.01 -21.36
C VAL A 244 10.13 11.28 -20.61
N GLU A 245 9.12 10.79 -21.33
CA GLU A 245 8.15 9.87 -20.73
C GLU A 245 8.89 8.55 -20.46
N PRO A 246 9.00 8.13 -19.19
CA PRO A 246 9.71 6.91 -18.87
C PRO A 246 8.89 5.73 -19.39
N HIS A 247 9.45 4.99 -20.35
CA HIS A 247 8.85 3.76 -20.84
C HIS A 247 9.51 2.54 -20.20
N PHE A 248 8.70 1.63 -19.67
CA PHE A 248 9.18 0.40 -19.05
C PHE A 248 8.65 -0.81 -19.80
N ASN A 249 9.55 -1.69 -20.25
CA ASN A 249 9.16 -3.00 -20.74
C ASN A 249 9.22 -4.00 -19.58
N ILE A 250 8.08 -4.37 -19.00
CA ILE A 250 8.03 -5.25 -17.84
C ILE A 250 8.09 -6.70 -18.30
N ALA A 251 9.21 -7.35 -18.01
CA ALA A 251 9.42 -8.77 -18.25
C ALA A 251 9.20 -9.57 -16.97
N LEU A 252 8.46 -10.67 -17.07
CA LEU A 252 8.44 -11.69 -16.04
C LEU A 252 9.74 -12.50 -16.14
N THR A 253 10.45 -12.61 -15.03
CA THR A 253 11.80 -13.20 -14.98
C THR A 253 11.81 -14.59 -14.35
N GLY A 254 10.80 -14.91 -13.54
CA GLY A 254 10.61 -16.25 -13.02
C GLY A 254 9.29 -16.41 -12.28
N VAL A 255 8.86 -17.67 -12.17
CA VAL A 255 7.74 -18.05 -11.33
C VAL A 255 8.12 -19.27 -10.51
N TRP A 256 7.78 -19.25 -9.23
CA TRP A 256 7.97 -20.37 -8.32
C TRP A 256 6.63 -20.79 -7.75
N SER A 257 6.38 -22.09 -7.74
CA SER A 257 5.24 -22.71 -7.08
C SER A 257 5.77 -23.65 -6.01
N ASN A 258 5.35 -23.45 -4.75
CA ASN A 258 5.74 -24.31 -3.62
C ASN A 258 7.26 -24.54 -3.48
N ASN A 259 8.07 -23.54 -3.84
CA ASN A 259 9.54 -23.51 -3.91
C ASN A 259 10.18 -24.11 -5.16
N ASP A 260 9.41 -24.74 -6.04
CA ASP A 260 9.91 -25.26 -7.31
C ASP A 260 9.80 -24.21 -8.41
N VAL A 261 10.82 -24.15 -9.28
CA VAL A 261 10.81 -23.27 -10.44
C VAL A 261 9.81 -23.81 -11.46
N VAL A 262 8.87 -22.95 -11.85
CA VAL A 262 7.95 -23.20 -12.96
C VAL A 262 8.67 -22.78 -14.24
N SER A 263 9.19 -23.76 -14.98
CA SER A 263 9.85 -23.54 -16.27
C SER A 263 9.25 -24.44 -17.34
N SER A 264 9.37 -24.03 -18.62
CA SER A 264 8.98 -24.85 -19.77
C SER A 264 9.75 -26.17 -19.89
N SER A 265 10.87 -26.30 -19.17
CA SER A 265 11.66 -27.52 -19.05
C SER A 265 11.17 -28.48 -17.97
N ASN A 266 10.25 -28.07 -17.10
CA ASN A 266 9.67 -28.91 -16.06
C ASN A 266 8.34 -29.50 -16.55
N PRO A 267 8.22 -30.83 -16.72
CA PRO A 267 7.01 -31.47 -17.25
C PRO A 267 5.75 -31.25 -16.38
N ASP A 268 5.90 -30.91 -15.11
CA ASP A 268 4.79 -30.68 -14.18
C ASP A 268 4.26 -29.22 -14.21
N ALA A 269 4.95 -28.32 -14.90
CA ALA A 269 4.60 -26.93 -15.08
C ALA A 269 4.02 -26.69 -16.48
N LEU A 270 2.71 -26.47 -16.57
CA LEU A 270 2.00 -26.18 -17.83
C LEU A 270 2.25 -24.73 -18.30
N LEU A 271 3.51 -24.38 -18.57
CA LEU A 271 3.85 -23.13 -19.26
C LEU A 271 4.04 -23.41 -20.76
N PRO A 272 3.23 -22.81 -21.65
CA PRO A 272 3.34 -23.04 -23.09
C PRO A 272 4.58 -22.41 -23.74
N ALA A 273 5.21 -21.41 -23.11
CA ALA A 273 6.41 -20.74 -23.59
C ALA A 273 7.30 -20.25 -22.43
N SER A 274 8.39 -19.54 -22.75
CA SER A 274 9.17 -18.82 -21.75
C SER A 274 8.27 -17.85 -20.99
N ILE A 275 8.45 -17.73 -19.67
CA ILE A 275 7.60 -16.91 -18.82
C ILE A 275 7.56 -15.44 -19.24
N SER A 276 8.65 -14.94 -19.82
CA SER A 276 8.72 -13.54 -20.29
C SER A 276 7.79 -13.27 -21.48
N GLU A 277 7.51 -14.27 -22.31
CA GLU A 277 6.67 -14.18 -23.51
C GLU A 277 5.24 -14.69 -23.27
N SER A 278 5.02 -15.40 -22.16
CA SER A 278 3.72 -15.96 -21.83
C SER A 278 2.81 -14.88 -21.24
N ASP A 279 1.60 -14.77 -21.78
CA ASP A 279 0.53 -13.92 -21.24
C ASP A 279 -0.48 -14.72 -20.40
N VAL A 280 -0.37 -16.06 -20.43
CA VAL A 280 -1.30 -16.97 -19.75
C VAL A 280 -0.52 -18.05 -19.00
N MET A 281 -0.96 -18.34 -17.79
CA MET A 281 -0.44 -19.39 -16.92
C MET A 281 -1.60 -20.19 -16.32
N THR A 282 -1.52 -21.52 -16.39
CA THR A 282 -2.50 -22.41 -15.75
C THR A 282 -1.84 -23.15 -14.59
N LEU A 283 -2.52 -23.17 -13.45
CA LEU A 283 -2.05 -23.75 -12.20
C LEU A 283 -3.06 -24.76 -11.66
N THR A 284 -2.56 -25.85 -11.08
CA THR A 284 -3.40 -26.74 -10.28
C THR A 284 -3.68 -26.13 -8.90
N HIS A 285 -4.72 -26.61 -8.23
CA HIS A 285 -5.05 -26.17 -6.87
C HIS A 285 -3.88 -26.36 -5.87
N GLU A 286 -3.03 -27.38 -6.04
CA GLU A 286 -1.85 -27.57 -5.18
C GLU A 286 -0.76 -26.55 -5.49
N GLN A 287 -0.52 -26.27 -6.78
CA GLN A 287 0.46 -25.28 -7.21
C GLN A 287 0.05 -23.84 -6.82
N ALA A 288 -1.25 -23.58 -6.68
CA ALA A 288 -1.80 -22.28 -6.31
C ALA A 288 -1.70 -21.94 -4.81
N GLN A 289 -1.18 -22.84 -3.98
CA GLN A 289 -1.01 -22.62 -2.53
C GLN A 289 0.06 -21.57 -2.21
N SER A 290 1.19 -21.60 -2.89
CA SER A 290 2.19 -20.53 -2.80
C SER A 290 2.82 -20.27 -4.15
N ILE A 291 2.52 -19.09 -4.70
CA ILE A 291 3.05 -18.63 -5.98
C ILE A 291 3.92 -17.41 -5.71
N ARG A 292 5.15 -17.43 -6.20
CA ARG A 292 6.02 -16.25 -6.27
C ARG A 292 6.25 -15.91 -7.72
N ILE A 293 6.02 -14.65 -8.09
CA ILE A 293 6.28 -14.14 -9.43
C ILE A 293 7.36 -13.06 -9.30
N GLU A 294 8.46 -13.23 -10.03
CA GLU A 294 9.54 -12.24 -10.13
C GLU A 294 9.45 -11.50 -11.46
N TYR A 295 9.68 -10.20 -11.42
CA TYR A 295 9.52 -9.31 -12.57
C TYR A 295 10.58 -8.21 -12.57
N SER A 296 10.88 -7.71 -13.77
CA SER A 296 11.82 -6.62 -13.97
C SER A 296 11.30 -5.66 -15.02
N GLY A 297 11.19 -4.38 -14.65
CA GLY A 297 10.95 -3.29 -15.58
C GLY A 297 12.25 -2.97 -16.31
N LEU A 298 12.39 -3.46 -17.53
CA LEU A 298 13.56 -3.25 -18.37
C LEU A 298 13.61 -1.79 -18.81
N ASN A 299 14.36 -0.98 -18.05
CA ASN A 299 14.73 0.38 -18.41
C ASN A 299 16.15 0.66 -17.90
N TYR A 300 17.09 0.86 -18.83
CA TYR A 300 18.50 1.06 -18.52
C TYR A 300 18.81 2.41 -17.88
N GLN A 301 17.91 3.40 -18.01
CA GLN A 301 18.06 4.71 -17.40
C GLN A 301 17.74 4.69 -15.90
N TYR A 302 16.83 3.80 -15.45
CA TYR A 302 16.23 3.85 -14.11
C TYR A 302 16.45 2.59 -13.24
N LYS A 303 17.48 1.79 -13.53
CA LYS A 303 17.75 0.45 -12.95
C LYS A 303 17.43 0.26 -11.45
N ASP A 304 18.03 1.06 -10.57
CA ASP A 304 17.98 0.80 -9.11
C ASP A 304 16.81 1.51 -8.40
N LYS A 305 15.99 2.26 -9.15
CA LYS A 305 14.92 3.10 -8.56
C LYS A 305 13.54 2.89 -9.16
N THR A 306 13.40 2.00 -10.13
CA THR A 306 12.09 1.61 -10.64
C THR A 306 11.16 1.21 -9.49
N GLN A 307 10.06 1.94 -9.37
CA GLN A 307 8.96 1.65 -8.47
C GLN A 307 7.93 0.82 -9.24
N TYR A 308 7.29 -0.13 -8.57
CA TYR A 308 6.28 -1.00 -9.14
C TYR A 308 4.95 -0.82 -8.42
N ALA A 309 3.88 -0.93 -9.21
CA ALA A 309 2.52 -1.07 -8.73
C ALA A 309 1.90 -2.30 -9.38
N MET A 310 1.13 -3.04 -8.60
CA MET A 310 0.47 -4.26 -9.06
C MET A 310 -1.01 -4.27 -8.70
N LYS A 311 -1.79 -5.02 -9.46
CA LYS A 311 -3.20 -5.27 -9.17
C LYS A 311 -3.54 -6.68 -9.64
N LEU A 312 -4.04 -7.51 -8.73
CA LEU A 312 -4.61 -8.80 -9.08
C LEU A 312 -6.12 -8.67 -9.25
N GLU A 313 -6.57 -8.51 -10.49
CA GLU A 313 -8.00 -8.44 -10.80
C GLU A 313 -8.68 -9.77 -10.43
N GLY A 314 -9.79 -9.65 -9.69
CA GLY A 314 -10.48 -10.77 -9.05
C GLY A 314 -10.35 -10.75 -7.51
N ILE A 315 -9.29 -10.13 -6.97
CA ILE A 315 -9.06 -9.98 -5.52
C ILE A 315 -8.91 -8.50 -5.14
N ASP A 316 -8.03 -7.78 -5.82
CA ASP A 316 -7.69 -6.39 -5.49
C ASP A 316 -8.67 -5.39 -6.14
N LYS A 317 -9.18 -4.45 -5.34
CA LYS A 317 -9.99 -3.33 -5.84
C LYS A 317 -9.12 -2.19 -6.40
N GLU A 318 -8.04 -1.88 -5.68
CA GLU A 318 -7.12 -0.78 -5.94
C GLU A 318 -5.70 -1.28 -6.22
N TRP A 319 -4.91 -0.47 -6.92
CA TRP A 319 -3.49 -0.73 -7.14
C TRP A 319 -2.71 -0.79 -5.82
N GLN A 320 -1.88 -1.81 -5.68
CA GLN A 320 -0.94 -1.98 -4.58
C GLN A 320 0.43 -1.44 -4.98
N PHE A 321 0.92 -0.43 -4.25
CA PHE A 321 2.22 0.20 -4.50
C PHE A 321 3.32 -0.53 -3.72
N VAL A 322 4.12 -1.34 -4.40
CA VAL A 322 5.11 -2.25 -3.77
C VAL A 322 6.52 -1.69 -3.71
N GLY A 323 6.71 -0.44 -4.16
CA GLY A 323 8.00 0.22 -4.14
C GLY A 323 8.99 -0.43 -5.11
N ASN A 324 10.23 -0.66 -4.68
CA ASN A 324 11.29 -1.28 -5.49
C ASN A 324 11.34 -2.82 -5.38
N GLN A 325 10.26 -3.46 -4.92
CA GLN A 325 10.22 -4.92 -4.85
C GLN A 325 10.10 -5.52 -6.25
N HIS A 326 10.94 -6.51 -6.56
CA HIS A 326 10.96 -7.22 -7.84
C HIS A 326 10.21 -8.56 -7.80
N GLN A 327 9.47 -8.81 -6.73
CA GLN A 327 8.75 -10.06 -6.52
C GLN A 327 7.41 -9.79 -5.84
N VAL A 328 6.43 -10.62 -6.17
CA VAL A 328 5.15 -10.70 -5.46
C VAL A 328 4.90 -12.15 -5.06
N ARG A 329 4.30 -12.35 -3.89
CA ARG A 329 3.87 -13.66 -3.43
C ARG A 329 2.36 -13.67 -3.23
N PHE A 330 1.70 -14.65 -3.83
CA PHE A 330 0.29 -14.98 -3.60
C PHE A 330 0.22 -16.29 -2.82
N SER A 331 -0.71 -16.33 -1.86
CA SER A 331 -0.92 -17.49 -1.00
C SER A 331 -2.37 -17.95 -1.11
N ASN A 332 -2.57 -19.25 -1.32
CA ASN A 332 -3.87 -19.92 -1.39
C ASN A 332 -4.86 -19.22 -2.34
N LEU A 333 -4.48 -19.05 -3.60
CA LEU A 333 -5.41 -18.52 -4.60
C LEU A 333 -6.57 -19.50 -4.79
N PRO A 334 -7.83 -19.07 -4.61
CA PRO A 334 -8.98 -19.90 -4.90
C PRO A 334 -9.05 -20.32 -6.37
N THR A 335 -9.87 -21.32 -6.66
CA THR A 335 -10.21 -21.69 -8.05
C THR A 335 -10.91 -20.52 -8.73
N GLY A 336 -10.42 -20.15 -9.91
CA GLY A 336 -10.92 -19.02 -10.68
C GLY A 336 -9.89 -18.47 -11.66
N ASP A 337 -10.30 -17.41 -12.35
CA ASP A 337 -9.49 -16.70 -13.32
C ASP A 337 -9.09 -15.35 -12.75
N TYR A 338 -7.80 -15.03 -12.81
CA TYR A 338 -7.23 -13.79 -12.30
C TYR A 338 -6.37 -13.13 -13.37
N THR A 339 -6.28 -11.81 -13.32
CA THR A 339 -5.34 -11.06 -14.17
C THR A 339 -4.40 -10.24 -13.30
N LEU A 340 -3.13 -10.62 -13.28
CA LEU A 340 -2.08 -9.84 -12.63
C LEU A 340 -1.62 -8.73 -13.57
N LYS A 341 -1.87 -7.49 -13.17
CA LYS A 341 -1.41 -6.29 -13.85
C LYS A 341 -0.22 -5.71 -13.10
N ILE A 342 0.87 -5.42 -13.81
CA ILE A 342 2.08 -4.81 -13.25
C ILE A 342 2.43 -3.59 -14.09
N LYS A 343 2.66 -2.46 -13.43
CA LYS A 343 3.19 -1.24 -14.05
C LYS A 343 4.36 -0.69 -13.27
N ALA A 344 5.16 0.14 -13.94
CA ALA A 344 6.40 0.68 -13.40
C ALA A 344 6.44 2.22 -13.50
N SER A 345 7.26 2.82 -12.65
CA SER A 345 7.49 4.25 -12.57
C SER A 345 8.94 4.52 -12.17
N ASN A 346 9.54 5.60 -12.66
CA ASN A 346 10.86 6.06 -12.21
C ASN A 346 10.82 6.79 -10.86
N ASP A 347 9.66 7.34 -10.50
CA ASP A 347 9.54 8.36 -9.47
C ASP A 347 8.45 8.06 -8.41
N GLY A 348 7.64 7.02 -8.65
CA GLY A 348 6.56 6.52 -7.78
C GLY A 348 5.25 7.29 -7.88
N VAL A 349 5.18 8.30 -8.76
CA VAL A 349 4.04 9.21 -8.91
C VAL A 349 3.50 9.14 -10.34
N ASN A 350 4.39 9.22 -11.32
CA ASN A 350 4.10 9.17 -12.75
C ASN A 350 4.30 7.74 -13.23
N TRP A 351 3.20 7.03 -13.49
CA TRP A 351 3.20 5.61 -13.88
C TRP A 351 3.12 5.46 -15.40
N ASP A 352 3.91 4.53 -15.95
CA ASP A 352 3.80 4.16 -17.36
C ASP A 352 2.57 3.25 -17.56
N GLU A 353 1.46 3.86 -17.98
CA GLU A 353 0.22 3.13 -18.27
C GLU A 353 0.28 2.36 -19.59
N LYS A 354 1.23 2.68 -20.50
CA LYS A 354 1.39 1.99 -21.80
C LYS A 354 2.30 0.76 -21.70
N GLY A 355 3.29 0.79 -20.81
CA GLY A 355 4.23 -0.30 -20.54
C GLY A 355 3.74 -1.36 -19.54
N GLN A 356 2.43 -1.44 -19.29
CA GLN A 356 1.86 -2.40 -18.35
C GLN A 356 2.00 -3.84 -18.87
N LYS A 357 2.45 -4.77 -18.02
CA LYS A 357 2.39 -6.22 -18.29
C LYS A 357 1.16 -6.82 -17.64
N GLU A 358 0.43 -7.62 -18.40
CA GLU A 358 -0.70 -8.41 -17.92
C GLU A 358 -0.34 -9.89 -17.99
N LEU A 359 -0.70 -10.64 -16.95
CA LEU A 359 -0.59 -12.10 -16.90
C LEU A 359 -1.91 -12.68 -16.42
N THR A 360 -2.57 -13.47 -17.25
CA THR A 360 -3.76 -14.21 -16.88
C THR A 360 -3.37 -15.51 -16.18
N ILE A 361 -3.92 -15.72 -14.98
CA ILE A 361 -3.67 -16.88 -14.11
C ILE A 361 -4.97 -17.67 -13.97
N HIS A 362 -4.98 -18.89 -14.48
CA HIS A 362 -6.10 -19.82 -14.37
C HIS A 362 -5.82 -20.86 -13.28
N VAL A 363 -6.61 -20.88 -12.21
CA VAL A 363 -6.48 -21.87 -11.14
C VAL A 363 -7.54 -22.95 -11.30
N LEU A 364 -7.10 -24.18 -11.60
CA LEU A 364 -7.98 -25.33 -11.82
C LEU A 364 -8.63 -25.81 -10.51
N PRO A 365 -9.86 -26.35 -10.57
CA PRO A 365 -10.49 -26.96 -9.41
C PRO A 365 -9.72 -28.21 -8.96
N PRO A 366 -9.72 -28.51 -7.66
CA PRO A 366 -9.17 -29.75 -7.14
C PRO A 366 -9.83 -31.01 -7.72
N TRP A 367 -9.08 -32.11 -7.80
CA TRP A 367 -9.56 -33.37 -8.35
C TRP A 367 -10.74 -33.97 -7.56
N TRP A 368 -10.87 -33.70 -6.26
CA TRP A 368 -11.99 -34.16 -5.44
C TRP A 368 -13.33 -33.46 -5.74
N LEU A 369 -13.30 -32.41 -6.55
CA LEU A 369 -14.48 -31.75 -7.13
C LEU A 369 -14.70 -32.15 -8.61
N SER A 370 -13.95 -33.12 -9.12
CA SER A 370 -14.15 -33.63 -10.48
C SER A 370 -15.44 -34.45 -10.61
N ILE A 371 -15.99 -34.52 -11.83
CA ILE A 371 -17.15 -35.36 -12.14
C ILE A 371 -16.90 -36.82 -11.75
N TRP A 372 -15.67 -37.33 -11.95
CA TRP A 372 -15.27 -38.68 -11.56
C TRP A 372 -15.26 -38.89 -10.04
N ALA A 373 -14.85 -37.88 -9.28
CA ALA A 373 -14.95 -37.91 -7.82
C ALA A 373 -16.42 -37.98 -7.38
N TYR A 374 -17.30 -37.17 -7.97
CA TYR A 374 -18.74 -37.23 -7.68
C TYR A 374 -19.36 -38.58 -8.04
N LEU A 375 -19.02 -39.16 -9.19
CA LEU A 375 -19.45 -40.51 -9.58
C LEU A 375 -18.99 -41.55 -8.55
N THR A 376 -17.74 -41.45 -8.09
CA THR A 376 -17.18 -42.35 -7.09
C THR A 376 -17.89 -42.19 -5.75
N TYR A 377 -18.21 -40.96 -5.31
CA TYR A 377 -19.00 -40.73 -4.11
C TYR A 377 -20.41 -41.33 -4.20
N VAL A 378 -21.08 -41.17 -5.35
CA VAL A 378 -22.39 -41.79 -5.60
C VAL A 378 -22.27 -43.32 -5.55
N CYS A 379 -21.27 -43.92 -6.19
CA CYS A 379 -21.02 -45.36 -6.12
C CYS A 379 -20.74 -45.84 -4.69
N MET A 380 -19.96 -45.08 -3.90
CA MET A 380 -19.67 -45.40 -2.51
C MET A 380 -20.93 -45.38 -1.65
N VAL A 381 -21.78 -44.37 -1.83
CA VAL A 381 -23.09 -44.27 -1.16
C VAL A 381 -24.00 -45.42 -1.55
N LEU A 382 -24.10 -45.76 -2.85
CA LEU A 382 -24.88 -46.92 -3.31
C LEU A 382 -24.35 -48.24 -2.76
N CYS A 383 -23.03 -48.39 -2.63
CA CYS A 383 -22.41 -49.56 -2.02
C CYS A 383 -22.76 -49.66 -0.53
N ILE A 384 -22.71 -48.55 0.21
CA ILE A 384 -23.12 -48.49 1.62
C ILE A 384 -24.60 -48.87 1.76
N ILE A 385 -25.48 -48.32 0.91
CA ILE A 385 -26.91 -48.65 0.89
C ILE A 385 -27.10 -50.14 0.58
N TYR A 386 -26.38 -50.70 -0.40
CA TYR A 386 -26.45 -52.10 -0.75
C TYR A 386 -25.96 -53.02 0.38
N LEU A 387 -24.87 -52.67 1.05
CA LEU A 387 -24.36 -53.41 2.20
C LEU A 387 -25.34 -53.36 3.37
N ALA A 388 -25.95 -52.19 3.64
CA ALA A 388 -26.99 -52.03 4.66
C ALA A 388 -28.25 -52.86 4.31
N TYR A 389 -28.66 -52.87 3.03
CA TYR A 389 -29.74 -53.71 2.53
C TYR A 389 -29.42 -55.21 2.68
N LYS A 390 -28.22 -55.64 2.30
CA LYS A 390 -27.76 -57.02 2.44
C LYS A 390 -27.73 -57.45 3.91
N TYR A 391 -27.24 -56.58 4.79
CA TYR A 391 -27.20 -56.82 6.24
C TYR A 391 -28.60 -56.93 6.84
N THR A 392 -29.50 -56.00 6.52
CA THR A 392 -30.89 -56.02 7.01
C THR A 392 -31.65 -57.24 6.51
N LYS A 393 -31.49 -57.62 5.24
CA LYS A 393 -32.07 -58.85 4.66
C LYS A 393 -31.54 -60.11 5.34
N ALA A 394 -30.23 -60.22 5.55
CA ALA A 394 -29.62 -61.35 6.25
C ALA A 394 -30.15 -61.46 7.70
N ARG A 395 -30.22 -60.32 8.42
CA ARG A 395 -30.78 -60.25 9.76
C ARG A 395 -32.26 -60.65 9.80
N LEU A 396 -33.05 -60.22 8.82
CA LEU A 396 -34.47 -60.57 8.72
C LEU A 396 -34.67 -62.07 8.47
N ILE A 397 -33.92 -62.67 7.54
CA ILE A 397 -33.97 -64.11 7.27
C ILE A 397 -33.56 -64.92 8.50
N LEU A 398 -32.55 -64.47 9.25
CA LEU A 398 -32.14 -65.10 10.50
C LEU A 398 -33.25 -65.08 11.55
N LEU A 399 -33.92 -63.93 11.73
CA LEU A 399 -35.06 -63.79 12.65
C LEU A 399 -36.23 -64.69 12.24
N MET A 400 -36.53 -64.79 10.94
CA MET A 400 -37.56 -65.70 10.44
C MET A 400 -37.23 -67.16 10.75
N ARG A 401 -35.97 -67.59 10.55
CA ARG A 401 -35.52 -68.95 10.88
C ARG A 401 -35.66 -69.27 12.38
N LEU A 402 -35.24 -68.35 13.25
CA LEU A 402 -35.38 -68.50 14.70
C LEU A 402 -36.85 -68.63 15.11
N LYS A 403 -37.75 -67.84 14.49
CA LYS A 403 -39.19 -67.94 14.74
C LYS A 403 -39.75 -69.31 14.32
N THR A 404 -39.36 -69.80 13.13
CA THR A 404 -39.82 -71.12 12.66
C THR A 404 -39.27 -72.26 13.51
N GLU A 405 -38.02 -72.20 13.96
CA GLU A 405 -37.45 -73.20 14.88
C GLU A 405 -38.18 -73.21 16.23
N HIS A 406 -38.53 -72.02 16.76
CA HIS A 406 -39.30 -71.91 17.98
C HIS A 406 -40.71 -72.51 17.83
N GLU A 407 -41.41 -72.20 16.73
CA GLU A 407 -42.72 -72.78 16.43
C GLU A 407 -42.66 -74.32 16.27
N GLN A 408 -41.61 -74.84 15.62
CA GLN A 408 -41.37 -76.27 15.50
C GLN A 408 -41.13 -76.92 16.87
N ARG A 409 -40.34 -76.30 17.75
CA ARG A 409 -40.15 -76.81 19.12
C ARG A 409 -41.46 -76.87 19.89
N VAL A 410 -42.24 -75.79 19.87
CA VAL A 410 -43.54 -75.74 20.55
C VAL A 410 -44.50 -76.79 20.00
N ASN A 411 -44.56 -76.98 18.68
CA ASN A 411 -45.39 -78.03 18.09
C ASN A 411 -44.89 -79.44 18.43
N MET A 412 -43.57 -79.64 18.51
CA MET A 412 -43.01 -80.92 18.92
C MET A 412 -43.29 -81.24 20.39
N GLU A 413 -43.23 -80.24 21.28
CA GLU A 413 -43.67 -80.38 22.68
C GLU A 413 -45.15 -80.74 22.76
N LYS A 414 -46.02 -80.06 22.00
CA LYS A 414 -47.45 -80.41 21.91
C LYS A 414 -47.67 -81.83 21.40
N MET A 415 -46.97 -82.23 20.34
CA MET A 415 -47.03 -83.59 19.80
C MET A 415 -46.59 -84.63 20.82
N ASN A 416 -45.52 -84.35 21.56
CA ASN A 416 -45.03 -85.23 22.61
C ASN A 416 -46.05 -85.34 23.77
N GLN A 417 -46.67 -84.23 24.16
CA GLN A 417 -47.75 -84.22 25.15
C GLN A 417 -48.97 -85.02 24.68
N SER A 418 -49.40 -84.86 23.43
CA SER A 418 -50.47 -85.68 22.82
C SER A 418 -50.11 -87.16 22.80
N LYS A 419 -48.85 -87.51 22.50
CA LYS A 419 -48.35 -88.90 22.54
C LYS A 419 -48.39 -89.47 23.96
N ILE A 420 -47.97 -88.71 24.97
CA ILE A 420 -48.07 -89.10 26.39
C ILE A 420 -49.53 -89.31 26.78
N ASN A 421 -50.42 -88.38 26.41
CA ASN A 421 -51.85 -88.49 26.69
C ASN A 421 -52.44 -89.74 26.01
N PHE A 422 -52.11 -89.99 24.73
CA PHE A 422 -52.54 -91.18 24.01
C PHE A 422 -52.10 -92.48 24.72
N PHE A 423 -50.83 -92.60 25.10
CA PHE A 423 -50.35 -93.76 25.85
C PHE A 423 -51.03 -93.90 27.21
N THR A 424 -51.32 -92.79 27.88
CA THR A 424 -52.06 -92.78 29.15
C THR A 424 -53.49 -93.30 28.95
N TYR A 425 -54.20 -92.83 27.91
CA TYR A 425 -55.55 -93.30 27.57
C TYR A 425 -55.57 -94.77 27.15
N VAL A 426 -54.67 -95.19 26.24
CA VAL A 426 -54.58 -96.60 25.80
C VAL A 426 -54.24 -97.52 26.96
N SER A 427 -53.33 -97.11 27.84
CA SER A 427 -53.00 -97.89 29.03
C SER A 427 -54.20 -98.02 29.97
N HIS A 428 -54.97 -96.94 30.13
CA HIS A 428 -56.20 -96.96 30.90
C HIS A 428 -57.24 -97.92 30.28
N ASP A 429 -57.49 -97.82 28.97
CA ASP A 429 -58.46 -98.63 28.22
C ASP A 429 -58.08 -100.10 28.05
N LEU A 430 -56.78 -100.45 28.09
CA LEU A 430 -56.32 -101.84 28.11
C LEU A 430 -56.40 -102.43 29.52
N LYS A 431 -56.14 -101.62 30.56
CA LYS A 431 -56.11 -102.09 31.95
C LYS A 431 -57.50 -102.48 32.44
N THR A 432 -58.56 -101.77 32.05
CA THR A 432 -59.96 -102.11 32.39
C THR A 432 -60.38 -103.53 31.95
N PRO A 433 -60.27 -103.93 30.67
CA PRO A 433 -60.61 -105.27 30.21
C PRO A 433 -59.61 -106.34 30.70
N LEU A 434 -58.31 -106.03 30.82
CA LEU A 434 -57.34 -106.98 31.37
C LEU A 434 -57.63 -107.31 32.83
N THR A 435 -58.06 -106.32 33.63
CA THR A 435 -58.46 -106.53 35.03
C THR A 435 -59.75 -107.38 35.10
N LEU A 436 -60.66 -107.23 34.12
CA LEU A 436 -61.86 -108.07 33.99
C LEU A 436 -61.56 -109.51 33.56
N ILE A 437 -60.43 -109.77 32.85
CA ILE A 437 -59.98 -111.11 32.45
C ILE A 437 -59.10 -111.77 33.54
N LEU A 438 -58.28 -111.00 34.27
CA LEU A 438 -57.38 -111.53 35.29
C LEU A 438 -58.15 -112.04 36.53
N SER A 439 -59.26 -111.39 36.87
CA SER A 439 -60.03 -111.69 38.08
C SER A 439 -60.71 -113.09 38.05
N PRO A 440 -61.33 -113.54 36.94
CA PRO A 440 -61.77 -114.94 36.78
C PRO A 440 -60.62 -115.94 36.74
N LEU A 441 -59.47 -115.58 36.14
CA LEU A 441 -58.33 -116.48 35.98
C LEU A 441 -57.62 -116.77 37.32
N GLN A 442 -57.54 -115.77 38.20
CA GLN A 442 -57.07 -115.96 39.58
C GLN A 442 -58.05 -116.81 40.41
N ARG A 443 -59.36 -116.77 40.13
CA ARG A 443 -60.35 -117.69 40.73
C ARG A 443 -60.14 -119.15 40.30
N LEU A 444 -59.83 -119.39 39.02
CA LEU A 444 -59.55 -120.73 38.49
C LEU A 444 -58.25 -121.35 39.03
N ILE A 445 -57.20 -120.54 39.23
CA ILE A 445 -55.93 -121.01 39.80
C ILE A 445 -56.08 -121.34 41.30
N LYS A 446 -56.93 -120.61 42.04
CA LYS A 446 -57.20 -120.91 43.46
C LYS A 446 -58.05 -122.17 43.66
N GLN A 447 -58.88 -122.55 42.70
CA GLN A 447 -59.73 -123.75 42.80
C GLN A 447 -58.94 -125.05 42.63
N LYS A 448 -57.82 -125.03 41.88
CA LYS A 448 -56.94 -126.20 41.70
C LYS A 448 -56.04 -126.52 42.91
N GLN A 449 -56.01 -125.66 43.93
CA GLN A 449 -55.23 -125.84 45.16
C GLN A 449 -56.08 -126.22 46.39
N ILE A 450 -57.40 -126.34 46.25
CA ILE A 450 -58.31 -126.71 47.37
C ILE A 450 -58.90 -128.14 47.20
N ASP A 451 -58.77 -128.78 46.04
CA ASP A 451 -59.14 -130.20 45.84
C ASP A 451 -58.07 -131.22 46.34
N ASN A 452 -57.24 -130.82 47.32
CA ASN A 452 -56.53 -131.75 48.20
C ASN A 452 -57.12 -131.61 49.61
N ASN A 453 -58.30 -132.19 49.80
CA ASN A 453 -58.74 -132.91 51.01
C ASN A 453 -60.12 -133.54 50.81
#